data_AF-V9FYQ6-F1
#
_entry.id   AF-V9FYQ6-F1
#
_cell.length_a   1.000
_cell.length_b   1.000
_cell.length_c   1.000
_cell.angle_alpha   90.00
_cell.angle_beta   90.00
_cell.angle_gamma   90.00
#
_symmetry.space_group_name_H-M   'P 1'
#
loop_
_entity.id
_entity.type
_entity.pdbx_description
1 polymer ?
#
loop_
_entity_poly.entity_id
_entity_poly.type
_entity_poly.pdbx_seq_one_letter_code
_entity_poly.pdbx_strand_id
1 'polypeptide(L)'
;MEKALLQDADEFPGEHSDVHKPEWTRFADSADESIRLLHAKLEYLQLLHTRRLMIRFDDSEVQQEHEINCLTEEITALFHKADRSLKKITSAFVGGETSPSPADCLVRLNTQRAIAGRLQQISMQFRTRQREYLQRLQVQKFGSEIFDVDAMEKGVTGGGYRFGSKITALAMDHTEYDIRTRDIEIQRIAKSVATLATIFKEVAEMVIDQGTLIDRIDYNMEQVVERMRSGLGQLERAEKYQRNTRPERCIFLLLTLITLCFFILVIKHS
;
A
#
# COMPACT_ATOMS: atom_id res chain seq x y z
N MET A 1 -48.31 24.76 -17.87
CA MET A 1 -46.96 25.25 -18.21
C MET A 1 -45.88 24.61 -17.34
N GLU A 2 -46.16 24.33 -16.06
CA GLU A 2 -45.25 23.65 -15.12
C GLU A 2 -45.06 22.15 -15.39
N LYS A 3 -46.08 21.47 -15.94
CA LYS A 3 -45.98 20.05 -16.36
C LYS A 3 -45.20 19.82 -17.65
N ALA A 4 -44.96 20.86 -18.45
CA ALA A 4 -44.19 20.74 -19.70
C ALA A 4 -42.67 20.83 -19.45
N LEU A 5 -42.24 21.52 -18.38
CA LEU A 5 -40.82 21.63 -18.02
C LEU A 5 -40.27 20.40 -17.27
N LEU A 6 -41.15 19.56 -16.71
CA LEU A 6 -40.77 18.32 -16.05
C LEU A 6 -40.69 17.12 -17.02
N GLN A 7 -41.21 17.27 -18.24
CA GLN A 7 -41.24 16.18 -19.21
C GLN A 7 -40.03 16.21 -20.17
N ASP A 8 -39.33 17.34 -20.28
CA ASP A 8 -38.05 17.46 -21.01
C ASP A 8 -36.83 17.07 -20.15
N ALA A 9 -37.02 16.71 -18.88
CA ALA A 9 -35.94 16.28 -17.99
C ALA A 9 -35.63 14.77 -18.05
N ASP A 10 -36.48 13.98 -18.72
CA ASP A 10 -36.41 12.51 -18.72
C ASP A 10 -35.80 11.93 -20.01
N GLU A 11 -35.29 12.78 -20.90
CA GLU A 11 -34.66 12.36 -22.16
C GLU A 11 -33.22 12.88 -22.25
N PHE A 12 -32.44 12.67 -21.19
CA PHE A 12 -31.00 12.53 -21.35
C PHE A 12 -30.76 11.12 -21.89
N PRO A 13 -30.20 10.94 -23.11
CA PRO A 13 -29.75 9.63 -23.53
C PRO A 13 -28.73 9.20 -22.48
N GLY A 14 -29.11 8.17 -21.70
CA GLY A 14 -28.23 7.50 -20.76
C GLY A 14 -27.10 6.86 -21.54
N GLU A 15 -26.10 7.67 -21.89
CA GLU A 15 -24.76 7.20 -22.06
C GLU A 15 -24.40 6.63 -20.69
N HIS A 16 -24.56 5.31 -20.57
CA HIS A 16 -23.97 4.54 -19.51
C HIS A 16 -22.47 4.82 -19.59
N SER A 17 -22.01 5.91 -18.95
CA SER A 17 -20.63 6.01 -18.56
C SER A 17 -20.47 4.88 -17.55
N ASP A 18 -20.07 3.72 -18.06
CA ASP A 18 -19.49 2.70 -17.23
C ASP A 18 -18.43 3.42 -16.41
N VAL A 19 -18.72 3.62 -15.13
CA VAL A 19 -17.79 4.22 -14.17
C VAL A 19 -16.65 3.21 -14.05
N HIS A 20 -15.74 3.26 -15.02
CA HIS A 20 -14.67 2.32 -15.12
C HIS A 20 -13.73 2.62 -13.96
N LYS A 21 -13.60 1.64 -13.05
CA LYS A 21 -12.70 1.74 -11.89
C LYS A 21 -11.33 2.22 -12.40
N PRO A 22 -10.74 3.29 -11.82
CA PRO A 22 -9.48 3.83 -12.33
C PRO A 22 -8.42 2.75 -12.41
N GLU A 23 -7.65 2.70 -13.50
CA GLU A 23 -6.67 1.62 -13.75
C GLU A 23 -5.66 1.46 -12.60
N TRP A 24 -5.31 2.54 -11.90
CA TRP A 24 -4.40 2.51 -10.76
C TRP A 24 -4.90 1.66 -9.60
N THR A 25 -6.22 1.51 -9.47
CA THR A 25 -6.83 0.71 -8.41
C THR A 25 -6.51 -0.78 -8.55
N ARG A 26 -6.27 -1.29 -9.76
CA ARG A 26 -5.82 -2.68 -9.96
C ARG A 26 -4.46 -2.92 -9.29
N PHE A 27 -3.59 -1.92 -9.27
CA PHE A 27 -2.32 -2.00 -8.57
C PHE A 27 -2.49 -1.91 -7.06
N ALA A 28 -3.45 -1.12 -6.57
CA ALA A 28 -3.83 -1.11 -5.16
C ALA A 28 -4.34 -2.49 -4.71
N ASP A 29 -5.30 -3.07 -5.46
CA ASP A 29 -5.84 -4.41 -5.19
C ASP A 29 -4.73 -5.49 -5.24
N SER A 30 -3.81 -5.40 -6.21
CA SER A 30 -2.67 -6.32 -6.34
C SER A 30 -1.70 -6.21 -5.15
N ALA A 31 -1.44 -5.00 -4.66
CA ALA A 31 -0.60 -4.78 -3.49
C ALA A 31 -1.28 -5.33 -2.23
N ASP A 32 -2.59 -5.08 -2.07
CA ASP A 32 -3.39 -5.60 -0.94
C ASP A 32 -3.42 -7.11 -0.90
N GLU A 33 -3.64 -7.75 -2.05
CA GLU A 33 -3.61 -9.19 -2.16
C GLU A 33 -2.22 -9.76 -1.82
N SER A 34 -1.16 -9.10 -2.27
CA SER A 34 0.21 -9.50 -1.94
C SER A 34 0.48 -9.39 -0.43
N ILE A 35 0.01 -8.34 0.23
CA ILE A 35 0.12 -8.16 1.70
C ILE A 35 -0.69 -9.22 2.45
N ARG A 36 -1.90 -9.53 1.98
CA ARG A 36 -2.75 -10.58 2.58
C ARG A 36 -2.06 -11.95 2.50
N LEU A 37 -1.47 -12.28 1.36
CA LEU A 37 -0.70 -13.51 1.19
C LEU A 37 0.57 -13.50 2.04
N LEU A 38 1.28 -12.36 2.16
CA LEU A 38 2.43 -12.21 3.05
C LEU A 38 2.08 -12.55 4.50
N HIS A 39 0.95 -12.03 5.01
CA HIS A 39 0.48 -12.37 6.35
C HIS A 39 0.33 -13.89 6.53
N ALA A 40 -0.42 -14.55 5.64
CA ALA A 40 -0.65 -15.99 5.74
C ALA A 40 0.65 -16.80 5.66
N LYS A 41 1.55 -16.45 4.73
CA LYS A 41 2.84 -17.12 4.54
C LYS A 41 3.78 -16.89 5.72
N LEU A 42 3.76 -15.71 6.34
CA LEU A 42 4.57 -15.37 7.51
C LEU A 42 4.15 -16.15 8.76
N GLU A 43 2.84 -16.35 8.96
CA GLU A 43 2.33 -17.24 10.02
C GLU A 43 2.75 -18.69 9.78
N TYR A 44 2.62 -19.18 8.54
CA TYR A 44 3.05 -20.55 8.21
C TYR A 44 4.56 -20.74 8.39
N LEU A 45 5.37 -19.74 8.03
CA LEU A 45 6.82 -19.76 8.24
C LEU A 45 7.18 -19.88 9.72
N GLN A 46 6.45 -19.16 10.59
CA GLN A 46 6.66 -19.26 12.04
C GLN A 46 6.34 -20.66 12.58
N LEU A 47 5.30 -21.32 12.04
CA LEU A 47 4.98 -22.71 12.39
C LEU A 47 6.12 -23.65 11.99
N LEU A 48 6.65 -23.51 10.77
CA LEU A 48 7.77 -24.33 10.29
C LEU A 48 9.04 -24.09 11.11
N HIS A 49 9.37 -22.83 11.43
CA HIS A 49 10.49 -22.49 12.31
C HIS A 49 10.35 -23.10 13.70
N THR A 50 9.15 -23.05 14.29
CA THR A 50 8.90 -23.68 15.60
C THR A 50 9.05 -25.20 15.52
N ARG A 51 8.54 -25.81 14.45
CA ARG A 51 8.66 -27.25 14.19
C ARG A 51 10.12 -27.68 13.99
N ARG A 52 10.92 -26.86 13.28
CA ARG A 52 12.35 -27.10 13.01
C ARG A 52 13.19 -27.05 14.28
N LEU A 53 12.80 -26.24 15.26
CA LEU A 53 13.48 -26.13 16.54
C LEU A 53 13.15 -27.29 17.51
N MET A 54 12.15 -28.13 17.23
CA MET A 54 11.82 -29.28 18.09
C MET A 54 12.82 -30.43 17.91
N ILE A 55 13.23 -31.06 19.00
CA ILE A 55 14.07 -32.27 18.98
C ILE A 55 13.26 -33.43 18.40
N ARG A 56 13.69 -33.98 17.26
CA ARG A 56 13.06 -35.13 16.58
C ARG A 56 14.13 -36.15 16.19
N PHE A 57 13.72 -37.41 16.04
CA PHE A 57 14.60 -38.54 15.74
C PHE A 57 14.42 -39.09 14.32
N ASP A 58 13.92 -38.26 13.39
CA ASP A 58 13.71 -38.61 11.98
C ASP A 58 14.58 -37.77 11.04
N ASP A 59 14.88 -38.28 9.84
CA ASP A 59 15.64 -37.56 8.79
C ASP A 59 14.81 -36.46 8.09
N SER A 60 13.76 -35.95 8.73
CA SER A 60 12.85 -34.95 8.15
C SER A 60 13.43 -33.53 8.11
N GLU A 61 14.62 -33.35 8.68
CA GLU A 61 15.35 -32.09 8.76
C GLU A 61 15.55 -31.42 7.39
N VAL A 62 16.04 -32.20 6.41
CA VAL A 62 16.33 -31.73 5.05
C VAL A 62 15.04 -31.26 4.36
N GLN A 63 13.93 -31.99 4.57
CA GLN A 63 12.64 -31.64 4.00
C GLN A 63 12.09 -30.33 4.60
N GLN A 64 12.24 -30.14 5.92
CA GLN A 64 11.82 -28.92 6.60
C GLN A 64 12.67 -27.71 6.18
N GLU A 65 13.99 -27.90 6.04
CA GLU A 65 14.87 -26.86 5.54
C GLU A 65 14.47 -26.44 4.12
N HIS A 66 14.19 -27.41 3.24
CA HIS A 66 13.71 -27.13 1.89
C HIS A 66 12.39 -26.37 1.91
N GLU A 67 11.43 -26.78 2.75
CA GLU A 67 10.13 -26.10 2.88
C GLU A 67 10.27 -24.66 3.39
N ILE A 68 11.13 -24.41 4.40
CA ILE A 68 11.45 -23.08 4.91
C ILE A 68 12.08 -22.20 3.82
N ASN A 69 13.00 -22.76 3.02
CA ASN A 69 13.66 -22.03 1.94
C ASN A 69 12.66 -21.63 0.84
N CYS A 70 11.85 -22.57 0.35
CA CYS A 70 10.81 -22.27 -0.65
C CYS A 70 9.84 -21.20 -0.14
N LEU A 71 9.41 -21.31 1.11
CA LEU A 71 8.49 -20.34 1.69
C LEU A 71 9.12 -18.95 1.86
N THR A 72 10.40 -18.89 2.21
CA THR A 72 11.16 -17.63 2.33
C THR A 72 11.35 -16.97 0.95
N GLU A 73 11.59 -17.76 -0.09
CA GLU A 73 11.65 -17.27 -1.48
C GLU A 73 10.30 -16.71 -1.94
N GLU A 74 9.20 -17.41 -1.64
CA GLU A 74 7.84 -16.93 -1.92
C GLU A 74 7.52 -15.61 -1.20
N ILE A 75 7.86 -15.50 0.09
CA ILE A 75 7.71 -14.26 0.87
C ILE A 75 8.53 -13.12 0.22
N THR A 76 9.77 -13.40 -0.17
CA THR A 76 10.64 -12.42 -0.84
C THR A 76 10.01 -11.96 -2.16
N ALA A 77 9.47 -12.88 -2.96
CA ALA A 77 8.79 -12.58 -4.21
C ALA A 77 7.51 -11.74 -3.99
N LEU A 78 6.75 -12.02 -2.94
CA LEU A 78 5.55 -11.26 -2.57
C LEU A 78 5.90 -9.84 -2.12
N PHE A 79 6.97 -9.64 -1.34
CA PHE A 79 7.46 -8.30 -0.99
C PHE A 79 7.79 -7.48 -2.24
N HIS A 80 8.52 -8.06 -3.20
CA HIS A 80 8.81 -7.41 -4.47
C HIS A 80 7.54 -7.12 -5.31
N LYS A 81 6.56 -8.03 -5.29
CA LYS A 81 5.29 -7.82 -6.00
C LYS A 81 4.48 -6.69 -5.38
N ALA A 82 4.41 -6.63 -4.06
CA ALA A 82 3.76 -5.56 -3.32
C ALA A 82 4.44 -4.22 -3.61
N ASP A 83 5.77 -4.15 -3.52
CA ASP A 83 6.55 -2.94 -3.83
C ASP A 83 6.35 -2.44 -5.27
N ARG A 84 6.45 -3.32 -6.28
CA ARG A 84 6.20 -2.94 -7.68
C ARG A 84 4.78 -2.43 -7.91
N SER A 85 3.79 -3.06 -7.27
CA SER A 85 2.39 -2.63 -7.37
C SER A 85 2.22 -1.26 -6.72
N LEU A 86 2.81 -1.06 -5.54
CA LEU A 86 2.80 0.19 -4.78
C LEU A 86 3.38 1.37 -5.57
N LYS A 87 4.51 1.17 -6.25
CA LYS A 87 5.15 2.21 -7.09
C LYS A 87 4.31 2.58 -8.32
N LYS A 88 3.51 1.64 -8.85
CA LYS A 88 2.61 1.89 -9.99
C LYS A 88 1.34 2.66 -9.60
N ILE A 89 0.99 2.73 -8.32
CA ILE A 89 -0.19 3.48 -7.87
C ILE A 89 -0.05 4.96 -8.18
N THR A 90 1.14 5.55 -8.04
CA THR A 90 1.39 6.98 -8.27
C THR A 90 2.18 7.29 -9.55
N SER A 91 2.41 6.30 -10.43
CA SER A 91 3.10 6.56 -11.69
C SER A 91 2.32 7.56 -12.57
N ALA A 92 3.01 8.53 -13.15
CA ALA A 92 2.38 9.60 -13.96
C ALA A 92 1.64 9.06 -15.19
N PHE A 93 1.97 7.85 -15.63
CA PHE A 93 1.36 7.15 -16.75
C PHE A 93 0.73 5.84 -16.25
N VAL A 94 -0.58 5.84 -16.02
CA VAL A 94 -1.35 4.64 -15.68
C VAL A 94 -2.50 4.54 -16.67
N GLY A 95 -2.52 3.50 -17.51
CA GLY A 95 -3.62 3.27 -18.45
C GLY A 95 -3.66 4.15 -19.70
N GLY A 96 -2.60 4.93 -19.99
CA GLY A 96 -2.52 5.76 -21.20
C GLY A 96 -3.09 7.18 -21.04
N GLU A 97 -3.66 7.50 -19.88
CA GLU A 97 -4.17 8.84 -19.57
C GLU A 97 -3.26 9.55 -18.56
N THR A 98 -2.83 10.77 -18.88
CA THR A 98 -2.28 11.71 -17.89
C THR A 98 -3.42 12.14 -16.97
N SER A 99 -3.40 11.70 -15.72
CA SER A 99 -4.39 12.11 -14.71
C SER A 99 -4.30 13.64 -14.49
N PRO A 100 -5.33 14.44 -14.86
CA PRO A 100 -5.27 15.89 -14.77
C PRO A 100 -5.91 16.45 -13.50
N SER A 101 -6.63 15.63 -12.71
CA SER A 101 -7.37 16.10 -11.53
C SER A 101 -6.50 16.08 -10.26
N PRO A 102 -6.31 17.22 -9.58
CA PRO A 102 -5.63 17.27 -8.29
C PRO A 102 -6.26 16.36 -7.23
N ALA A 103 -7.57 16.09 -7.32
CA ALA A 103 -8.26 15.20 -6.40
C ALA A 103 -7.89 13.72 -6.59
N ASP A 104 -7.78 13.24 -7.84
CA ASP A 104 -7.36 11.86 -8.13
C ASP A 104 -5.91 11.62 -7.67
N CYS A 105 -5.02 12.59 -7.88
CA CYS A 105 -3.65 12.54 -7.37
C CYS A 105 -3.60 12.35 -5.84
N LEU A 106 -4.41 13.10 -5.09
CA LEU A 106 -4.50 12.97 -3.63
C LEU A 106 -5.02 11.58 -3.21
N VAL A 107 -6.07 11.06 -3.87
CA VAL A 107 -6.62 9.73 -3.56
C VAL A 107 -5.57 8.64 -3.79
N ARG A 108 -4.86 8.68 -4.92
CA ARG A 108 -3.79 7.74 -5.26
C ARG A 108 -2.67 7.77 -4.24
N LEU A 109 -2.22 8.97 -3.88
CA LEU A 109 -1.15 9.17 -2.92
C LEU A 109 -1.54 8.68 -1.52
N ASN A 110 -2.74 9.04 -1.04
CA ASN A 110 -3.25 8.54 0.24
C ASN A 110 -3.37 7.01 0.25
N THR A 111 -3.85 6.41 -0.84
CA THR A 111 -3.94 4.96 -0.97
C THR A 111 -2.57 4.30 -0.95
N GLN A 112 -1.60 4.82 -1.72
CA GLN A 112 -0.21 4.35 -1.72
C GLN A 112 0.35 4.36 -0.30
N ARG A 113 0.20 5.45 0.43
CA ARG A 113 0.77 5.55 1.78
C ARG A 113 0.09 4.62 2.79
N ALA A 114 -1.23 4.43 2.70
CA ALA A 114 -1.94 3.47 3.55
C ALA A 114 -1.47 2.02 3.32
N ILE A 115 -1.23 1.64 2.06
CA ILE A 115 -0.65 0.33 1.70
C ILE A 115 0.80 0.23 2.15
N ALA A 116 1.60 1.28 1.95
CA ALA A 116 3.00 1.35 2.38
C ALA A 116 3.14 1.13 3.90
N GLY A 117 2.27 1.74 4.70
CA GLY A 117 2.25 1.55 6.15
C GLY A 117 2.01 0.09 6.56
N ARG A 118 1.07 -0.60 5.91
CA ARG A 118 0.82 -2.04 6.15
C ARG A 118 1.99 -2.91 5.69
N LEU A 119 2.58 -2.61 4.54
CA LEU A 119 3.76 -3.31 4.03
C LEU A 119 4.98 -3.13 4.96
N GLN A 120 5.17 -1.93 5.51
CA GLN A 120 6.20 -1.64 6.51
C GLN A 120 5.99 -2.45 7.78
N GLN A 121 4.77 -2.48 8.31
CA GLN A 121 4.45 -3.28 9.49
C GLN A 121 4.79 -4.77 9.27
N ILE A 122 4.44 -5.32 8.10
CA ILE A 122 4.76 -6.71 7.75
C ILE A 122 6.27 -6.94 7.60
N SER A 123 7.01 -5.98 7.02
CA SER A 123 8.48 -6.06 6.95
C SER A 123 9.13 -6.10 8.33
N MET A 124 8.57 -5.36 9.30
CA MET A 124 9.07 -5.35 10.68
C MET A 124 8.79 -6.70 11.34
N GLN A 125 7.57 -7.23 11.19
CA GLN A 125 7.22 -8.55 11.70
C GLN A 125 8.11 -9.66 11.11
N PHE A 126 8.37 -9.63 9.80
CA PHE A 126 9.27 -10.58 9.14
C PHE A 126 10.69 -10.51 9.72
N ARG A 127 11.27 -9.30 9.83
CA ARG A 127 12.62 -9.12 10.38
C ARG A 127 12.72 -9.56 11.84
N THR A 128 11.74 -9.23 12.67
CA THR A 128 11.72 -9.65 14.08
C THR A 128 11.64 -11.16 14.21
N ARG A 129 10.73 -11.82 13.49
CA ARG A 129 10.59 -13.28 13.51
C ARG A 129 11.84 -14.00 13.00
N GLN A 130 12.45 -13.50 11.92
CA GLN A 130 13.71 -14.05 11.41
C GLN A 130 14.86 -13.88 12.41
N ARG A 131 14.96 -12.72 13.07
CA ARG A 131 15.95 -12.49 14.12
C ARG A 131 15.77 -13.45 15.29
N GLU A 132 14.54 -13.61 15.79
CA GLU A 132 14.22 -14.53 16.88
C GLU A 132 14.54 -15.98 16.52
N TYR A 133 14.24 -16.40 15.28
CA TYR A 133 14.55 -17.73 14.79
C TYR A 133 16.06 -17.97 14.71
N LEU A 134 16.82 -17.04 14.12
CA LEU A 134 18.27 -17.10 14.05
C LEU A 134 18.91 -17.18 15.44
N GLN A 135 18.44 -16.37 16.39
CA GLN A 135 18.92 -16.40 17.77
C GLN A 135 18.69 -17.77 18.43
N ARG A 136 17.52 -18.39 18.21
CA ARG A 136 17.21 -19.72 18.74
C ARG A 136 18.05 -20.81 18.09
N LEU A 137 18.30 -20.73 16.78
CA LEU A 137 19.19 -21.65 16.08
C LEU A 137 20.63 -21.57 16.61
N GLN A 138 21.12 -20.37 16.91
CA GLN A 138 22.45 -20.15 17.48
C GLN A 138 22.57 -20.72 18.90
N VAL A 139 21.57 -20.51 19.76
CA VAL A 139 21.52 -21.10 21.11
C VAL A 139 21.51 -22.64 21.05
N GLN A 140 20.82 -23.22 20.07
CA GLN A 140 20.84 -24.68 19.88
C GLN A 140 22.19 -25.19 19.37
N LYS A 141 22.92 -24.38 18.58
CA LYS A 141 24.24 -24.72 18.02
C LYS A 141 25.37 -24.66 19.04
N PHE A 142 25.37 -23.66 19.93
CA PHE A 142 26.48 -23.39 20.86
C PHE A 142 26.14 -23.67 22.33
N GLY A 143 24.88 -24.03 22.64
CA GLY A 143 24.40 -24.04 24.02
C GLY A 143 24.16 -22.61 24.53
N SER A 144 23.74 -22.49 25.80
CA SER A 144 23.44 -21.21 26.47
C SER A 144 24.69 -20.33 26.72
N GLU A 145 25.65 -20.29 25.81
CA GLU A 145 26.72 -19.29 25.82
C GLU A 145 26.31 -18.12 24.91
N ILE A 146 25.93 -17.04 25.58
CA ILE A 146 25.39 -15.79 25.03
C ILE A 146 26.44 -15.12 24.14
N PHE A 147 26.19 -15.10 22.83
CA PHE A 147 26.90 -14.25 21.88
C PHE A 147 26.18 -12.90 21.82
N ASP A 148 26.88 -11.82 22.15
CA ASP A 148 26.34 -10.46 22.14
C ASP A 148 26.24 -9.94 20.70
N VAL A 149 25.04 -9.94 20.14
CA VAL A 149 24.74 -9.48 18.78
C VAL A 149 25.11 -8.00 18.60
N ASP A 150 25.11 -7.21 19.67
CA ASP A 150 25.47 -5.79 19.68
C ASP A 150 26.99 -5.57 19.44
N ALA A 151 27.82 -6.57 19.74
CA ALA A 151 29.27 -6.54 19.51
C ALA A 151 29.64 -6.77 18.03
N MET A 152 28.80 -7.47 17.27
CA MET A 152 29.00 -7.73 15.85
C MET A 152 28.64 -6.52 14.99
N GLU A 153 27.67 -5.70 15.42
CA GLU A 153 27.38 -4.39 14.83
C GLU A 153 28.54 -3.40 15.03
N LYS A 154 29.33 -3.58 16.09
CA LYS A 154 30.46 -2.70 16.47
C LYS A 154 31.84 -3.22 16.08
N GLY A 155 31.95 -4.39 15.43
CA GLY A 155 33.20 -4.90 14.87
C GLY A 155 34.28 -5.29 15.89
N VAL A 156 33.92 -5.62 17.14
CA VAL A 156 34.90 -6.00 18.18
C VAL A 156 35.03 -7.51 18.23
N THR A 157 36.07 -8.05 17.58
CA THR A 157 36.49 -9.45 17.75
C THR A 157 37.46 -9.54 18.93
N GLY A 158 37.00 -9.95 20.11
CA GLY A 158 37.93 -10.16 21.23
C GLY A 158 37.30 -10.80 22.46
N GLY A 159 37.78 -12.00 22.80
CA GLY A 159 37.67 -12.56 24.15
C GLY A 159 36.96 -13.92 24.20
N GLY A 160 37.71 -15.01 23.99
CA GLY A 160 37.18 -16.36 24.10
C GLY A 160 37.00 -16.82 25.55
N TYR A 161 36.09 -17.77 25.74
CA TYR A 161 36.09 -18.71 26.86
C TYR A 161 35.76 -20.11 26.32
N ARG A 162 36.55 -21.08 26.78
CA ARG A 162 36.54 -22.48 26.35
C ARG A 162 36.53 -23.29 27.64
N PHE A 163 35.45 -24.01 27.96
CA PHE A 163 35.47 -24.94 29.10
C PHE A 163 34.48 -26.13 29.02
N GLY A 164 35.05 -27.34 28.85
CA GLY A 164 34.59 -28.64 29.35
C GLY A 164 33.34 -29.29 28.72
N SER A 165 33.22 -30.60 28.51
CA SER A 165 34.11 -31.75 28.71
C SER A 165 33.47 -32.98 28.05
N LYS A 166 34.28 -33.76 27.31
CA LYS A 166 34.19 -35.22 27.09
C LYS A 166 32.80 -35.90 27.16
N ILE A 167 32.00 -35.79 26.09
CA ILE A 167 31.21 -36.92 25.57
C ILE A 167 31.32 -36.89 24.04
N THR A 168 31.51 -38.07 23.45
CA THR A 168 31.32 -38.42 22.02
C THR A 168 32.32 -37.93 20.97
N ALA A 169 33.44 -38.64 20.83
CA ALA A 169 34.25 -38.62 19.60
C ALA A 169 33.51 -39.22 18.37
N LEU A 170 32.45 -40.00 18.58
CA LEU A 170 31.54 -40.48 17.52
C LEU A 170 30.38 -39.51 17.22
N ALA A 171 30.16 -38.48 18.05
CA ALA A 171 29.24 -37.39 17.72
C ALA A 171 29.98 -36.19 17.13
N MET A 172 31.31 -36.15 17.13
CA MET A 172 32.06 -35.03 16.55
C MET A 172 31.74 -34.84 15.06
N ASP A 173 31.63 -35.93 14.28
CA ASP A 173 31.30 -35.86 12.85
C ASP A 173 29.83 -35.44 12.60
N HIS A 174 28.89 -35.95 13.40
CA HIS A 174 27.48 -35.56 13.32
C HIS A 174 27.27 -34.11 13.79
N THR A 175 27.94 -33.69 14.87
CA THR A 175 27.88 -32.30 15.35
C THR A 175 28.51 -31.32 14.37
N GLU A 176 29.60 -31.69 13.68
CA GLU A 176 30.23 -30.83 12.69
C GLU A 176 29.39 -30.70 11.41
N TYR A 177 28.75 -31.79 10.97
CA TYR A 177 27.76 -31.78 9.89
C TYR A 177 26.54 -30.91 10.23
N ASP A 178 25.99 -31.04 11.43
CA ASP A 178 24.84 -30.26 11.89
C ASP A 178 25.22 -28.78 12.02
N ILE A 179 26.41 -28.47 12.57
CA ILE A 179 26.97 -27.11 12.68
C ILE A 179 27.09 -26.43 11.31
N ARG A 180 27.58 -27.16 10.30
CA ARG A 180 27.76 -26.66 8.94
C ARG A 180 26.43 -26.44 8.23
N THR A 181 25.49 -27.36 8.39
CA THR A 181 24.13 -27.23 7.83
C THR A 181 23.42 -26.00 8.39
N ARG A 182 23.56 -25.77 9.71
CA ARG A 182 23.03 -24.57 10.38
C ARG A 182 23.67 -23.27 9.88
N ASP A 183 24.98 -23.26 9.58
CA ASP A 183 25.64 -22.06 9.02
C ASP A 183 25.10 -21.70 7.64
N ILE A 184 24.84 -22.71 6.80
CA ILE A 184 24.25 -22.50 5.48
C ILE A 184 22.84 -21.91 5.62
N GLU A 185 22.03 -22.43 6.54
CA GLU A 185 20.68 -21.91 6.82
C GLU A 185 20.72 -20.45 7.30
N ILE A 186 21.57 -20.13 8.28
CA ILE A 186 21.76 -18.77 8.79
C ILE A 186 22.15 -17.81 7.66
N GLN A 187 23.10 -18.21 6.81
CA GLN A 187 23.56 -17.39 5.69
C GLN A 187 22.45 -17.15 4.66
N ARG A 188 21.60 -18.15 4.38
CA ARG A 188 20.46 -18.01 3.46
C ARG A 188 19.43 -17.00 3.98
N ILE A 189 19.06 -17.11 5.26
CA ILE A 189 18.12 -16.16 5.88
C ILE A 189 18.70 -14.75 5.87
N ALA A 190 19.96 -14.60 6.28
CA ALA A 190 20.65 -13.30 6.26
C ALA A 190 20.65 -12.69 4.84
N LYS A 191 20.90 -13.51 3.81
CA LYS A 191 20.85 -13.08 2.40
C LYS A 191 19.44 -12.65 1.97
N SER A 192 18.39 -13.38 2.35
CA SER A 192 17.00 -12.99 2.06
C SER A 192 16.66 -11.65 2.71
N VAL A 193 16.97 -11.47 3.99
CA VAL A 193 16.74 -10.21 4.71
C VAL A 193 17.53 -9.05 4.09
N ALA A 194 18.79 -9.29 3.72
CA ALA A 194 19.63 -8.29 3.05
C ALA A 194 19.08 -7.88 1.68
N THR A 195 18.56 -8.83 0.90
CA THR A 195 17.94 -8.58 -0.42
C THR A 195 16.73 -7.65 -0.30
N LEU A 196 15.96 -7.78 0.78
CA LEU A 196 14.78 -6.96 1.04
C LEU A 196 15.10 -5.61 1.71
N ALA A 197 16.34 -5.38 2.16
CA ALA A 197 16.71 -4.17 2.89
C ALA A 197 16.42 -2.89 2.09
N THR A 198 16.68 -2.91 0.77
CA THR A 198 16.38 -1.79 -0.13
C THR A 198 14.89 -1.49 -0.17
N ILE A 199 14.04 -2.51 -0.34
CA ILE A 199 12.58 -2.35 -0.35
C ILE A 199 12.11 -1.76 0.98
N PHE A 200 12.63 -2.28 2.10
CA PHE A 200 12.21 -1.82 3.43
C PHE A 200 12.57 -0.36 3.67
N LYS A 201 13.72 0.09 3.16
CA LYS A 201 14.12 1.50 3.21
C LYS A 201 13.18 2.37 2.38
N GLU A 202 12.94 2.00 1.12
CA GLU A 202 12.06 2.74 0.21
C GLU A 202 10.62 2.83 0.73
N VAL A 203 10.11 1.73 1.31
CA VAL A 203 8.78 1.69 1.93
C VAL A 203 8.73 2.56 3.19
N ALA A 204 9.78 2.54 4.02
CA ALA A 204 9.85 3.42 5.19
C ALA A 204 9.87 4.89 4.79
N GLU A 205 10.61 5.27 3.74
CA GLU A 205 10.62 6.64 3.21
C GLU A 205 9.21 7.07 2.77
N MET A 206 8.46 6.21 2.06
CA MET A 206 7.06 6.49 1.69
C MET A 206 6.11 6.74 2.88
N VAL A 207 6.44 6.22 4.06
CA VAL A 207 5.63 6.35 5.28
C VAL A 207 6.06 7.55 6.14
N ILE A 208 7.36 7.79 6.25
CA ILE A 208 7.97 8.86 7.07
C ILE A 208 7.60 10.25 6.54
N ASP A 209 7.50 10.42 5.22
CA ASP A 209 7.39 11.71 4.53
C ASP A 209 6.06 12.48 4.74
N GLN A 210 5.21 12.09 5.68
CA GLN A 210 4.04 12.92 6.03
C GLN A 210 3.81 13.13 7.53
N GLY A 211 4.84 12.99 8.40
CA GLY A 211 4.67 13.31 9.83
C GLY A 211 3.54 12.48 10.47
N THR A 212 3.09 12.81 11.67
CA THR A 212 2.15 12.00 12.46
C THR A 212 0.86 11.64 11.69
N LEU A 213 0.31 10.45 11.93
CA LEU A 213 -0.94 9.93 11.32
C LEU A 213 -2.12 10.92 11.39
N ILE A 214 -2.08 11.87 12.34
CA ILE A 214 -3.14 12.83 12.68
C ILE A 214 -3.10 14.08 11.77
N ASP A 215 -1.92 14.63 11.49
CA ASP A 215 -1.76 15.87 10.69
C ASP A 215 -2.37 15.78 9.28
N ARG A 216 -2.42 14.56 8.74
CA ARG A 216 -2.90 14.25 7.38
C ARG A 216 -4.42 14.21 7.29
N ILE A 217 -5.10 13.78 8.37
CA ILE A 217 -6.56 13.78 8.42
C ILE A 217 -7.02 15.23 8.55
N ASP A 218 -6.37 16.00 9.42
CA ASP A 218 -6.70 17.41 9.63
C ASP A 218 -6.46 18.22 8.35
N TYR A 219 -5.33 18.03 7.66
CA TYR A 219 -5.05 18.70 6.38
C TYR A 219 -6.03 18.33 5.26
N ASN A 220 -6.35 17.05 5.08
CA ASN A 220 -7.29 16.62 4.05
C ASN A 220 -8.73 17.06 4.38
N MET A 221 -9.12 17.04 5.66
CA MET A 221 -10.42 17.52 6.12
C MET A 221 -10.55 19.03 5.91
N GLU A 222 -9.51 19.80 6.21
CA GLU A 222 -9.47 21.24 6.00
C GLU A 222 -9.63 21.60 4.51
N GLN A 223 -8.96 20.88 3.61
CA GLN A 223 -9.17 21.07 2.17
C GLN A 223 -10.59 20.72 1.71
N VAL A 224 -11.20 19.66 2.24
CA VAL A 224 -12.58 19.29 1.91
C VAL A 224 -13.55 20.37 2.40
N VAL A 225 -13.33 20.89 3.61
CA VAL A 225 -14.11 21.99 4.19
C VAL A 225 -13.96 23.25 3.34
N GLU A 226 -12.75 23.59 2.92
CA GLU A 226 -12.48 24.77 2.08
C GLU A 226 -13.15 24.65 0.69
N ARG A 227 -13.07 23.47 0.06
CA ARG A 227 -13.73 23.18 -1.22
C ARG A 227 -15.26 23.20 -1.09
N MET A 228 -15.80 22.64 -0.01
CA MET A 228 -17.24 22.67 0.27
C MET A 228 -17.72 24.10 0.47
N ARG A 229 -17.00 24.91 1.25
CA ARG A 229 -17.32 26.33 1.46
C ARG A 229 -17.32 27.12 0.16
N SER A 230 -16.34 26.87 -0.70
CA SER A 230 -16.25 27.49 -2.03
C SER A 230 -17.41 27.05 -2.96
N GLY A 231 -17.74 25.75 -2.96
CA GLY A 231 -18.86 25.20 -3.74
C GLY A 231 -20.22 25.74 -3.28
N LEU A 232 -20.44 25.83 -1.97
CA LEU A 232 -21.65 26.45 -1.40
C LEU A 232 -21.77 27.92 -1.81
N GLY A 233 -20.68 28.68 -1.79
CA GLY A 233 -20.70 30.07 -2.26
C GLY A 233 -21.00 30.22 -3.75
N GLN A 234 -20.60 29.26 -4.59
CA GLN A 234 -20.97 29.24 -6.01
C GLN A 234 -22.47 28.90 -6.20
N LEU A 235 -22.98 27.94 -5.44
CA LEU A 235 -24.42 27.60 -5.42
C LEU A 235 -25.27 28.79 -4.97
N GLU A 236 -24.88 29.50 -3.91
CA GLU A 236 -25.58 30.68 -3.42
C GLU A 236 -25.61 31.80 -4.47
N ARG A 237 -24.49 32.03 -5.16
CA ARG A 237 -24.44 33.00 -6.28
C ARG A 237 -25.32 32.57 -7.44
N ALA A 238 -25.34 31.28 -7.78
CA ALA A 238 -26.19 30.73 -8.83
C ALA A 238 -27.68 30.84 -8.47
N GLU A 239 -28.06 30.53 -7.23
CA GLU A 239 -29.42 30.72 -6.71
C GLU A 239 -29.82 32.19 -6.76
N LYS A 240 -28.94 33.11 -6.33
CA LYS A 240 -29.19 34.56 -6.38
C LYS A 240 -29.36 35.06 -7.81
N TYR A 241 -28.60 34.51 -8.75
CA TYR A 241 -28.73 34.82 -10.18
C TYR A 241 -30.06 34.27 -10.74
N GLN A 242 -30.43 33.02 -10.44
CA GLN A 242 -31.70 32.42 -10.84
C GLN A 242 -32.90 33.15 -10.21
N ARG A 243 -32.81 33.60 -8.96
CA ARG A 243 -33.88 34.36 -8.28
C ARG A 243 -34.06 35.76 -8.86
N ASN A 244 -33.09 36.28 -9.60
CA ASN A 244 -33.19 37.58 -10.24
C ASN A 244 -33.98 37.47 -11.55
N THR A 245 -35.31 37.60 -11.47
CA THR A 245 -36.24 37.62 -12.62
C THR A 245 -36.22 38.94 -13.41
N ARG A 246 -35.35 39.90 -13.05
CA ARG A 246 -35.22 41.20 -13.71
C ARG A 246 -34.75 41.10 -15.18
N PRO A 247 -33.71 40.30 -15.53
CA PRO A 247 -33.35 40.03 -16.93
C PRO A 247 -34.50 39.42 -17.74
N GLU A 248 -35.27 38.48 -17.18
CA GLU A 248 -36.40 37.86 -17.89
C GLU A 248 -37.47 38.88 -18.27
N ARG A 249 -37.79 39.83 -17.38
CA ARG A 249 -38.75 40.90 -17.68
C ARG A 249 -38.25 41.84 -18.78
N CYS A 250 -36.95 42.11 -18.82
CA CYS A 250 -36.36 42.96 -19.86
C CYS A 250 -36.37 42.25 -21.23
N ILE A 251 -36.04 40.95 -21.26
CA ILE A 251 -36.11 40.11 -22.46
C ILE A 251 -37.55 40.03 -22.96
N PHE A 252 -38.53 39.80 -22.08
CA PHE A 252 -39.94 39.77 -22.45
C PHE A 252 -40.40 41.11 -23.05
N LEU A 253 -40.05 42.23 -22.42
CA LEU A 253 -40.38 43.57 -22.93
C LEU A 253 -39.76 43.80 -24.32
N LEU A 254 -38.49 43.45 -24.51
CA LEU A 254 -37.80 43.59 -25.79
C LEU A 254 -38.44 42.73 -26.90
N LEU A 255 -38.84 41.49 -26.59
CA LEU A 255 -39.60 40.63 -27.51
C LEU A 255 -40.95 41.26 -27.89
N THR A 256 -41.72 41.78 -26.91
CA THR A 256 -42.99 42.43 -27.21
C THR A 256 -42.82 43.65 -28.13
N LEU A 257 -41.78 44.46 -27.91
CA LEU A 257 -41.51 45.64 -28.74
C LEU A 257 -41.13 45.27 -30.18
N ILE A 258 -40.33 44.21 -30.38
CA ILE A 258 -40.00 43.70 -31.72
C ILE A 258 -41.28 43.24 -32.45
N THR A 259 -42.16 42.50 -31.78
CA THR A 259 -43.41 42.03 -32.40
C THR A 259 -44.33 43.18 -32.80
N LEU A 260 -44.43 44.22 -31.95
CA LEU A 260 -45.21 45.43 -32.25
C LEU A 260 -44.65 46.15 -33.48
N CYS A 261 -43.34 46.37 -33.54
CA CYS A 261 -42.68 47.00 -34.68
C CYS A 261 -42.91 46.22 -35.98
N PHE A 262 -42.82 44.89 -35.92
CA PHE A 262 -43.11 44.02 -37.06
C PHE A 262 -44.56 44.18 -37.54
N PHE A 263 -45.53 44.21 -36.62
CA PHE A 263 -46.94 44.40 -36.94
C PHE A 263 -47.22 45.76 -37.61
N ILE A 264 -46.60 46.83 -37.11
CA ILE A 264 -46.72 48.17 -37.70
C ILE A 264 -46.13 48.21 -39.11
N LEU A 265 -44.98 47.55 -39.34
CA LEU A 265 -44.37 47.46 -40.67
C LEU A 265 -45.27 46.71 -41.65
N VAL A 266 -45.89 45.60 -41.23
CA VAL A 266 -46.83 44.84 -42.07
C VAL A 266 -48.06 45.66 -42.42
N ILE A 267 -48.69 46.34 -41.46
CA ILE A 267 -49.88 47.18 -41.73
C ILE A 267 -49.53 48.37 -42.65
N LYS A 268 -48.36 48.98 -42.46
CA LYS A 268 -47.93 50.12 -43.29
C LYS A 268 -47.58 49.71 -44.73
N HIS A 269 -47.08 48.49 -44.92
CA HIS A 269 -46.65 47.98 -46.23
C HIS A 269 -47.76 47.19 -46.95
N SER A 270 -48.85 46.87 -46.27
CA SER A 270 -50.09 46.33 -46.85
C SER A 270 -51.03 47.43 -47.31
#